data_AF-A0A0F3N331-F1
#
_entry.id   AF-A0A0F3N331-F1
#
_cell.length_a   1.000
_cell.length_b   1.000
_cell.length_c   1.000
_cell.angle_alpha   90.00
_cell.angle_beta   90.00
_cell.angle_gamma   90.00
#
_symmetry.space_group_name_H-M   'P 1'
#
loop_
_entity.id
_entity.type
_entity.pdbx_description
1 polymer ?
#
loop_
_entity_poly.entity_id
_entity_poly.type
_entity_poly.pdbx_seq_one_letter_code
_entity_poly.pdbx_strand_id
1 'polypeptide(L)'
;MEAFFIIARFQNTGVGRQVAKQIWQMHKVLWEVAVIPENKPALIFWRKVINEFTKGNYLEEVKLVQMSDYKAERVIFEFGANIL
;
A
#
# COMPACT_ATOMS: atom_id res chain seq x y z
N MET A 1 2.63 11.00 8.31
CA MET A 1 1.89 9.74 8.13
C MET A 1 0.54 10.10 7.57
N GLU A 2 0.31 9.82 6.29
CA GLU A 2 -1.01 9.99 5.69
C GLU A 2 -1.68 8.64 5.56
N ALA A 3 -3.01 8.64 5.42
CA ALA A 3 -3.79 7.43 5.48
C ALA A 3 -4.67 7.28 4.24
N PHE A 4 -4.75 6.06 3.72
CA PHE A 4 -5.57 5.70 2.57
C PHE A 4 -6.77 4.88 3.06
N PHE A 5 -7.99 5.37 2.80
CA PHE A 5 -9.22 4.71 3.21
C PHE A 5 -10.20 4.59 2.05
N ILE A 6 -10.85 3.43 1.96
CA ILE A 6 -11.97 3.20 1.04
C ILE A 6 -13.23 3.05 1.90
N ILE A 7 -14.17 3.98 1.76
CA ILE A 7 -15.46 3.90 2.46
C ILE A 7 -16.24 2.66 2.02
N ALA A 8 -17.01 2.08 2.95
CA ALA A 8 -17.65 0.76 2.77
C ALA A 8 -18.39 0.59 1.44
N ARG A 9 -19.16 1.60 1.01
CA ARG A 9 -19.93 1.58 -0.26
C ARG A 9 -19.08 1.40 -1.52
N PHE A 10 -17.77 1.68 -1.46
CA PHE A 10 -16.85 1.59 -2.60
C PHE A 10 -15.85 0.44 -2.46
N GLN A 11 -15.92 -0.36 -1.40
CA GLN A 11 -15.08 -1.56 -1.26
C GLN A 11 -15.47 -2.59 -2.31
N ASN A 12 -14.50 -3.36 -2.79
CA ASN A 12 -14.68 -4.41 -3.83
C ASN A 12 -15.20 -3.92 -5.20
N THR A 13 -15.37 -2.61 -5.41
CA THR A 13 -15.80 -2.04 -6.70
C THR A 13 -14.64 -1.75 -7.66
N GLY A 14 -13.39 -1.87 -7.20
CA GLY A 14 -12.19 -1.53 -7.98
C GLY A 14 -11.76 -0.07 -7.91
N VAL A 15 -12.56 0.83 -7.33
CA VAL A 15 -12.25 2.27 -7.23
C VAL A 15 -10.92 2.52 -6.50
N GLY A 16 -10.69 1.89 -5.34
CA GLY A 16 -9.45 2.09 -4.58
C GLY A 16 -8.20 1.68 -5.36
N ARG A 17 -8.29 0.61 -6.17
CA ARG A 17 -7.20 0.16 -7.05
C ARG A 17 -6.91 1.20 -8.13
N GLN A 18 -7.95 1.77 -8.75
CA GLN A 18 -7.79 2.80 -9.78
C GLN A 18 -7.13 4.06 -9.21
N VAL A 19 -7.63 4.56 -8.07
CA VAL A 19 -7.10 5.75 -7.41
C VAL A 19 -5.64 5.56 -7.00
N ALA A 20 -5.29 4.43 -6.37
CA ALA A 20 -3.91 4.15 -5.98
C ALA A 20 -2.96 4.18 -7.18
N LYS A 21 -3.32 3.51 -8.29
CA LYS A 21 -2.51 3.51 -9.52
C LYS A 21 -2.38 4.89 -10.14
N GLN A 22 -3.45 5.68 -10.16
CA GLN A 22 -3.41 7.05 -10.68
C GLN A 22 -2.46 7.93 -9.86
N ILE A 23 -2.51 7.86 -8.53
CA ILE A 23 -1.60 8.59 -7.63
C ILE A 23 -0.15 8.24 -7.96
N TRP A 24 0.18 6.96 -8.08
CA TRP A 24 1.54 6.53 -8.39
C TRP A 24 1.99 6.94 -9.80
N GLN A 25 1.09 6.94 -10.79
CA GLN A 25 1.40 7.44 -12.14
C GLN A 25 1.69 8.95 -12.15
N MET A 26 0.97 9.74 -11.33
CA MET A 26 1.18 11.18 -11.19
C MET A 26 2.49 11.51 -10.46
N HIS A 27 2.91 10.67 -9.52
CA HIS A 27 4.06 10.89 -8.66
C HIS A 27 5.07 9.76 -8.76
N LYS A 28 6.04 9.95 -9.66
CA LYS A 28 7.10 8.99 -9.99
C LYS A 28 8.25 9.02 -8.96
N VAL A 29 7.95 8.58 -7.74
CA VAL A 29 8.89 8.49 -6.62
C VAL A 29 8.98 7.06 -6.10
N LEU A 30 9.86 6.82 -5.14
CA LEU A 30 9.80 5.62 -4.31
C LEU A 30 8.62 5.73 -3.35
N TRP A 31 7.79 4.70 -3.32
CA TRP A 31 6.62 4.62 -2.48
C TRP A 31 6.81 3.59 -1.38
N GLU A 32 6.32 3.95 -0.20
CA GLU A 32 6.18 3.05 0.94
C GLU A 32 4.69 2.97 1.32
N VAL A 33 4.17 1.76 1.50
CA VAL A 33 2.82 1.52 2.03
C VAL A 33 2.93 0.68 3.29
N ALA A 34 2.53 1.24 4.42
CA ALA A 34 2.49 0.54 5.70
C ALA A 34 1.10 -0.01 6.01
N VAL A 35 1.03 -1.28 6.39
CA VAL A 35 -0.23 -1.98 6.70
C VAL A 35 -0.14 -2.65 8.07
N ILE A 36 -1.21 -2.54 8.85
CA ILE A 36 -1.35 -3.26 10.12
C ILE A 36 -1.46 -4.77 9.81
N PRO A 37 -0.61 -5.64 10.38
CA PRO A 37 -0.58 -7.08 10.06
C PRO A 37 -1.92 -7.80 10.27
N GLU A 38 -2.73 -7.33 11.22
CA GLU A 38 -4.05 -7.88 11.54
C GLU A 38 -5.12 -7.50 10.49
N ASN A 39 -4.89 -6.45 9.70
CA ASN A 39 -5.82 -6.01 8.65
C ASN A 39 -5.66 -6.86 7.38
N LYS A 40 -6.09 -8.12 7.46
CA LYS A 40 -6.01 -9.09 6.36
C LYS A 40 -6.66 -8.59 5.05
N PRO A 41 -7.84 -7.92 5.07
CA PRO A 41 -8.41 -7.35 3.85
C PRO A 41 -7.50 -6.31 3.18
N ALA A 42 -6.87 -5.42 3.97
CA ALA A 42 -5.94 -4.44 3.42
C ALA A 42 -4.67 -5.09 2.87
N LEU A 43 -4.14 -6.13 3.53
CA LEU A 43 -2.97 -6.87 3.01
C LEU A 43 -3.27 -7.52 1.66
N ILE A 44 -4.42 -8.19 1.53
CA ILE A 44 -4.85 -8.81 0.26
C ILE A 44 -5.00 -7.74 -0.82
N PHE A 45 -5.62 -6.61 -0.48
CA PHE A 45 -5.78 -5.48 -1.38
C PHE A 45 -4.43 -4.95 -1.86
N TRP A 46 -3.52 -4.61 -0.95
CA TRP A 46 -2.24 -4.00 -1.29
C TRP A 46 -1.32 -4.94 -2.05
N ARG A 47 -1.20 -6.22 -1.64
CA ARG A 47 -0.45 -7.23 -2.42
C ARG A 47 -0.92 -7.29 -3.87
N LYS A 48 -2.24 -7.34 -4.09
CA LYS A 48 -2.81 -7.38 -5.44
C LYS A 48 -2.50 -6.10 -6.22
N VAL A 49 -2.82 -4.95 -5.64
CA VAL A 49 -2.75 -3.66 -6.35
C VAL A 49 -1.31 -3.27 -6.67
N ILE A 50 -0.38 -3.46 -5.73
CA ILE A 50 1.04 -3.17 -5.90
C ILE A 50 1.65 -4.15 -6.89
N ASN A 51 1.44 -5.46 -6.73
CA ASN A 51 1.96 -6.48 -7.66
C ASN A 51 1.56 -6.19 -9.11
N GLU A 52 0.30 -5.84 -9.35
CA GLU A 52 -0.15 -5.51 -10.70
C GLU A 52 0.42 -4.19 -11.24
N PHE A 53 0.62 -3.19 -10.38
CA PHE A 53 1.20 -1.91 -10.79
C PHE A 53 2.69 -2.06 -11.13
N THR A 54 3.40 -2.83 -10.33
CA THR A 54 4.85 -2.99 -10.44
C THR A 54 5.29 -4.20 -11.26
N LYS A 55 4.33 -4.98 -11.78
CA LYS A 55 4.58 -6.28 -12.44
C LYS A 55 5.41 -7.22 -11.54
N GLY A 56 5.12 -7.21 -10.24
CA GLY A 56 5.82 -8.00 -9.23
C GLY A 56 7.12 -7.39 -8.69
N ASN A 57 7.55 -6.22 -9.18
CA ASN A 57 8.76 -5.56 -8.71
C ASN A 57 8.50 -4.67 -7.48
N TYR A 58 8.36 -5.31 -6.31
CA TYR A 58 8.21 -4.64 -5.02
C TYR A 58 8.82 -5.48 -3.90
N LEU A 59 9.17 -4.84 -2.79
CA LEU A 59 9.57 -5.52 -1.56
C LEU A 59 8.40 -5.56 -0.58
N GLU A 60 8.31 -6.63 0.19
CA GLU A 60 7.35 -6.79 1.28
C GLU A 60 8.08 -7.29 2.52
N GLU A 61 8.05 -6.53 3.61
CA GLU A 61 8.77 -6.85 4.84
C GLU A 61 7.92 -6.53 6.08
N VAL A 62 8.08 -7.30 7.16
CA VAL A 62 7.51 -6.94 8.47
C VAL A 62 8.55 -6.10 9.21
N LYS A 63 8.22 -4.84 9.53
CA LYS A 63 9.08 -3.91 10.27
C LYS A 63 8.44 -3.49 11.57
N LEU A 64 9.27 -3.35 12.61
CA LEU A 64 8.87 -2.75 13.87
C LEU A 64 9.00 -1.22 13.76
N VAL A 65 7.89 -0.52 13.60
CA VAL A 65 7.84 0.92 13.37
C VAL A 65 7.63 1.66 14.69
N GLN A 66 8.46 2.67 14.97
CA GLN A 66 8.28 3.56 16.12
C GLN A 66 7.08 4.48 15.87
N MET A 67 6.03 4.31 16.67
CA MET A 67 4.94 5.26 16.84
C MET A 67 5.19 6.09 18.11
N SER A 68 4.48 7.20 18.31
CA SER A 68 4.75 8.23 19.35
C SER A 68 5.40 7.69 20.63
N ASP A 69 4.75 6.72 21.26
CA ASP A 69 5.14 6.20 22.58
C ASP A 69 5.32 4.67 22.60
N TYR A 70 5.19 4.02 21.44
CA TYR A 70 5.26 2.56 21.34
C TYR A 70 5.76 2.09 19.98
N LYS A 71 6.23 0.85 19.92
CA LYS A 71 6.63 0.20 18.68
C LYS A 71 5.53 -0.74 18.21
N ALA A 72 5.22 -0.71 16.91
CA ALA A 72 4.18 -1.53 16.33
C ALA A 72 4.68 -2.21 15.05
N GLU A 73 4.34 -3.48 14.88
CA GLU A 73 4.63 -4.18 13.63
C GLU A 73 3.79 -3.63 12.48
N ARG A 74 4.42 -3.48 11.32
CA ARG A 74 3.77 -3.13 10.06
C ARG A 74 4.31 -4.02 8.97
N VAL A 75 3.43 -4.45 8.07
CA VAL A 75 3.84 -4.96 6.77
C VAL A 75 4.10 -3.75 5.90
N ILE A 76 5.34 -3.60 5.45
CA ILE A 76 5.82 -2.48 4.64
C ILE A 76 6.00 -2.98 3.21
N PHE A 77 5.36 -2.28 2.27
CA PHE A 77 5.58 -2.49 0.84
C PHE A 77 6.41 -1.34 0.28
N GLU A 78 7.49 -1.65 -0.42
CA GLU A 78 8.36 -0.65 -1.06
C GLU A 78 8.44 -0.91 -2.57
N PHE A 79 8.25 0.13 -3.38
CA PHE A 79 8.35 0.03 -4.83
C PHE A 79 8.61 1.38 -5.50
N GLY A 80 9.22 1.35 -6.68
CA GLY A 80 9.37 2.53 -7.52
C GLY A 80 8.18 2.72 -8.46
N ALA A 81 7.67 3.95 -8.56
CA ALA A 81 6.66 4.33 -9.55
C ALA A 81 7.24 4.74 -10.92
N ASN A 82 8.52 4.42 -11.18
CA ASN A 82 9.21 4.74 -12.43
C ASN A 82 8.95 3.74 -13.56
N ILE A 83 7.98 2.83 -13.39
CA ILE A 83 7.73 1.75 -14.34
C ILE A 83 6.85 2.28 -15.48
N LEU A 84 7.50 2.52 -16.63
CA LEU A 84 6.87 2.58 -17.96
C LEU A 84 7.07 1.22 -18.62
#